data_AF-A0A3D4W0M6-F1
#
_entry.id   AF-A0A3D4W0M6-F1
#
_cell.length_a   1.000
_cell.length_b   1.000
_cell.length_c   1.000
_cell.angle_alpha   90.00
_cell.angle_beta   90.00
_cell.angle_gamma   90.00
#
_symmetry.space_group_name_H-M   'P 1'
#
loop_
_entity.id
_entity.type
_entity.pdbx_description
1 polymer ?
#
loop_
_entity_poly.entity_id
_entity_poly.type
_entity_poly.pdbx_seq_one_letter_code
_entity_poly.pdbx_strand_id
1 'polypeptide(L)' 'ADVFIGVSRPGILTTELCKTMNKDAIVFAMANPTPEIMPDEAKAGGVRVMATGR' A
#
# COMPACT_ATOMS: atom_id res chain seq x y z
N ALA A 1 -10.86 3.23 -4.32
CA ALA A 1 -10.88 2.25 -3.21
C ALA A 1 -10.44 2.93 -1.92
N ASP A 2 -11.10 2.65 -0.80
CA ASP A 2 -10.81 3.29 0.48
C ASP A 2 -9.75 2.54 1.31
N VAL A 3 -9.73 1.20 1.18
CA VAL A 3 -8.83 0.34 1.94
C VAL A 3 -8.25 -0.75 1.04
N PHE A 4 -6.93 -0.98 1.15
CA PHE A 4 -6.24 -2.14 0.59
C PHE A 4 -5.62 -2.96 1.73
N ILE A 5 -5.82 -4.27 1.71
CA ILE A 5 -5.19 -5.21 2.64
C ILE A 5 -4.52 -6.30 1.80
N GLY A 6 -3.19 -6.27 1.74
CA GLY A 6 -2.36 -7.26 1.07
C GLY A 6 -1.80 -8.26 2.07
N VAL A 7 -1.99 -9.55 1.78
CA VAL A 7 -1.39 -10.68 2.53
C VAL A 7 -0.83 -11.68 1.51
N SER A 8 0.10 -11.21 0.68
CA SER A 8 0.40 -11.84 -0.60
C SER A 8 1.88 -11.83 -0.95
N ARG A 9 2.27 -11.31 -2.12
CA ARG A 9 3.65 -11.28 -2.63
C ARG A 9 4.13 -9.82 -2.79
N PRO A 10 5.46 -9.60 -2.81
CA PRO A 10 6.02 -8.26 -2.98
C PRO A 10 5.64 -7.62 -4.32
N GLY A 11 5.50 -6.28 -4.34
CA GLY A 11 5.42 -5.47 -5.56
C GLY A 11 4.10 -5.53 -6.35
N ILE A 12 3.02 -6.02 -5.74
CA ILE A 12 1.70 -6.11 -6.40
C ILE A 12 1.00 -4.75 -6.39
N LEU A 13 1.24 -3.92 -5.37
CA LEU A 13 0.67 -2.59 -5.26
C LEU A 13 1.71 -1.57 -5.73
N THR A 14 1.36 -0.76 -6.73
CA THR A 14 2.26 0.26 -7.29
C THR A 14 1.79 1.66 -6.90
N THR A 15 2.70 2.63 -6.94
CA THR A 15 2.38 4.05 -6.72
C THR A 15 1.24 4.53 -7.62
N GLU A 16 1.20 4.10 -8.88
CA GLU A 16 0.13 4.48 -9.80
C GLU A 16 -1.22 3.90 -9.39
N LEU A 17 -1.26 2.65 -8.90
CA LEU A 17 -2.48 2.08 -8.33
C LEU A 17 -2.93 2.84 -7.07
N CYS A 18 -1.98 3.23 -6.21
CA CYS A 18 -2.27 4.06 -5.04
C CYS A 18 -2.91 5.41 -5.42
N LYS A 19 -2.47 6.05 -6.51
CA LYS A 19 -3.08 7.30 -7.01
C LYS A 19 -4.53 7.15 -7.46
N THR A 20 -4.94 5.95 -7.87
CA THR A 20 -6.33 5.66 -8.24
C THR A 20 -7.24 5.39 -7.03
N MET A 21 -6.66 5.32 -5.82
CA MET A 21 -7.43 5.14 -4.60
C MET A 21 -8.20 6.42 -4.21
N ASN A 22 -9.18 6.26 -3.34
CA ASN A 22 -9.99 7.39 -2.87
C ASN A 22 -9.14 8.30 -1.96
N LYS A 23 -9.61 9.52 -1.73
CA LYS A 23 -8.98 10.43 -0.77
C LYS A 23 -8.90 9.77 0.61
N ASP A 24 -7.77 9.97 1.28
CA ASP A 24 -7.50 9.42 2.61
C ASP A 24 -7.47 7.88 2.67
N ALA A 25 -7.02 7.24 1.58
CA ALA A 25 -6.88 5.80 1.48
C ALA A 25 -5.97 5.16 2.55
N ILE A 26 -6.32 3.94 2.94
CA ILE A 26 -5.60 3.11 3.92
C ILE A 26 -4.99 1.89 3.21
N VAL A 27 -3.71 1.62 3.44
CA VAL A 27 -3.00 0.47 2.85
C VAL A 27 -2.31 -0.34 3.95
N PHE A 28 -2.66 -1.62 4.04
CA PHE A 28 -1.98 -2.61 4.87
C PHE A 28 -1.22 -3.57 3.96
N ALA A 29 0.11 -3.45 3.90
CA ALA A 29 0.98 -4.31 3.10
C ALA A 29 1.68 -5.34 4.00
N MET A 30 1.04 -6.49 4.21
CA MET A 30 1.45 -7.49 5.20
C MET A 30 2.37 -8.58 4.63
N ALA A 31 2.75 -8.52 3.34
CA ALA A 31 3.74 -9.45 2.79
C ALA A 31 5.10 -9.30 3.51
N ASN A 32 5.68 -10.44 3.86
CA ASN A 32 6.99 -10.54 4.50
C ASN A 32 7.90 -11.47 3.70
N PRO A 33 9.22 -11.19 3.58
CA PRO A 33 9.94 -10.07 4.20
C PRO A 33 9.74 -8.73 3.48
N THR A 34 9.36 -8.75 2.20
CA THR A 34 9.18 -7.53 1.40
C THR A 34 7.68 -7.26 1.22
N PRO A 35 7.19 -6.05 1.57
CA PRO A 35 5.77 -5.72 1.50
C PRO A 35 5.26 -5.61 0.05
N GLU A 36 3.94 -5.60 -0.13
CA GLU A 36 3.27 -5.39 -1.42
C GLU A 36 3.65 -4.06 -2.08
N ILE A 37 3.95 -3.03 -1.28
CA ILE A 37 4.45 -1.71 -1.68
C ILE A 37 5.32 -1.15 -0.56
N MET A 38 6.36 -0.38 -0.89
CA MET A 38 7.14 0.31 0.14
C MET A 38 6.36 1.48 0.74
N PRO A 39 6.53 1.80 2.04
CA PRO A 39 5.80 2.91 2.67
C PRO A 39 5.98 4.26 1.97
N ASP A 40 7.18 4.54 1.44
CA ASP A 40 7.47 5.80 0.76
C ASP A 40 6.77 5.89 -0.60
N GLU A 41 6.68 4.77 -1.33
CA GLU A 41 5.94 4.67 -2.59
C GLU A 41 4.43 4.80 -2.37
N ALA A 42 3.89 4.16 -1.33
CA ALA A 42 2.49 4.30 -0.95
C ALA A 42 2.14 5.75 -0.60
N LYS A 43 2.98 6.43 0.19
CA LYS A 43 2.83 7.85 0.52
C LYS A 43 2.91 8.74 -0.73
N ALA A 44 3.84 8.47 -1.63
CA ALA A 44 3.94 9.19 -2.91
C ALA A 44 2.68 9.00 -3.78
N GLY A 45 1.98 7.87 -3.62
CA GLY A 45 0.70 7.58 -4.24
C GLY A 45 -0.51 8.26 -3.58
N GLY A 46 -0.33 8.99 -2.47
CA GLY A 46 -1.41 9.70 -1.77
C GLY A 46 -2.11 8.88 -0.68
N VAL A 47 -1.55 7.73 -0.29
CA VAL A 47 -2.06 6.92 0.83
C VAL A 47 -1.89 7.68 2.14
N ARG A 48 -2.96 7.75 2.93
CA ARG A 48 -2.99 8.49 4.19
C ARG A 48 -2.51 7.67 5.38
N VAL A 49 -2.87 6.40 5.42
CA VAL A 49 -2.47 5.48 6.49
C VAL A 49 -1.81 4.26 5.86
N MET A 50 -0.60 3.95 6.31
CA MET A 50 0.18 2.81 5.82
C MET A 50 0.58 1.93 7.00
N ALA A 51 0.37 0.62 6.88
CA ALA A 51 0.86 -0.38 7.83
C ALA A 51 1.62 -1.48 7.08
N THR A 52 2.70 -1.98 7.67
CA THR A 52 3.46 -3.13 7.16
C THR A 52 3.50 -4.25 8.20
N GLY A 53 3.68 -5.50 7.75
CA GLY A 53 3.76 -6.67 8.64
C GLY A 53 5.10 -6.83 9.38
N ARG A 54 5.89 -5.76 9.49
CA ARG A 54 7.20 -5.71 10.15
C ARG A 54 7.10 -5.03 11.50
#